data_AF-A0AAX3LYH8-F1
#
_entry.id   AF-A0AAX3LYH8-F1
#
_cell.length_a   1.000
_cell.length_b   1.000
_cell.length_c   1.000
_cell.angle_alpha   90.00
_cell.angle_beta   90.00
_cell.angle_gamma   90.00
#
_symmetry.space_group_name_H-M   'P 1'
#
loop_
_entity.id
_entity.type
_entity.pdbx_description
1 polymer ?
#
loop_
_entity_poly.entity_id
_entity_poly.type
_entity_poly.pdbx_seq_one_letter_code
_entity_poly.pdbx_strand_id
1 'polypeptide(L)' 'MYKMKVTYEVMLGLAAEMVWDQVLREHRMNELHLLIDQALAERDEDAFQRLTNELRTLASAVVVLEPVVEIVERKSLSF' A
#
# COMPACT_ATOMS: atom_id res chain seq x y z
N MET A 1 -10.52 -36.12 16.14
CA MET A 1 -9.68 -36.12 14.92
C MET A 1 -10.31 -35.33 13.77
N TYR A 2 -11.55 -35.63 13.34
CA TYR A 2 -12.22 -34.90 12.23
C TYR A 2 -12.42 -33.39 12.46
N LYS A 3 -12.85 -32.97 13.67
CA LYS A 3 -13.01 -31.53 14.00
C LYS A 3 -11.74 -30.71 13.78
N MET A 4 -10.58 -31.30 14.10
CA MET A 4 -9.28 -30.62 14.03
C MET A 4 -8.80 -30.42 12.58
N LYS A 5 -9.20 -31.33 11.68
CA LYS A 5 -8.95 -31.21 10.23
C LYS A 5 -9.83 -30.13 9.60
N VAL A 6 -11.11 -30.09 9.95
CA VAL A 6 -12.05 -29.06 9.48
C VAL A 6 -11.62 -27.67 9.91
N THR A 7 -11.17 -27.49 11.16
CA THR A 7 -10.64 -26.20 11.62
C THR A 7 -9.38 -25.79 10.89
N TYR A 8 -8.51 -26.74 10.56
CA TYR A 8 -7.27 -26.47 9.82
C TYR A 8 -7.54 -26.01 8.38
N GLU A 9 -8.47 -26.67 7.68
CA GLU A 9 -8.90 -26.28 6.33
C GLU A 9 -9.53 -24.87 6.31
N VAL A 10 -10.32 -24.52 7.33
CA VAL A 10 -10.88 -23.17 7.48
C VAL A 10 -9.78 -22.13 7.72
N MET A 11 -8.81 -22.42 8.59
CA MET A 11 -7.68 -21.51 8.84
C MET A 11 -6.80 -21.31 7.60
N LEU A 12 -6.60 -22.36 6.80
CA LEU A 12 -5.89 -22.28 5.52
C LEU A 12 -6.65 -21.42 4.50
N GLY A 13 -7.98 -21.58 4.42
CA GLY A 13 -8.83 -20.73 3.57
C GLY A 13 -8.72 -19.26 3.95
N LEU A 14 -8.83 -18.94 5.24
CA LEU A 14 -8.64 -17.59 5.75
C LEU A 14 -7.24 -17.03 5.43
N ALA A 15 -6.18 -17.83 5.61
CA ALA A 15 -4.83 -17.41 5.29
C ALA A 15 -4.65 -17.10 3.80
N ALA A 16 -5.24 -17.90 2.91
CA ALA A 16 -5.23 -17.65 1.48
C ALA A 16 -5.96 -16.34 1.14
N GLU A 17 -7.12 -16.09 1.74
CA GLU A 17 -7.86 -14.83 1.58
C GLU A 17 -7.05 -13.63 2.03
N MET A 18 -6.41 -13.71 3.20
CA MET A 18 -5.55 -12.63 3.73
C MET A 18 -4.37 -12.31 2.81
N VAL A 19 -3.71 -13.34 2.26
CA VAL A 19 -2.60 -13.15 1.31
C VAL A 19 -3.09 -12.52 0.01
N TRP A 20 -4.22 -12.99 -0.52
CA TRP A 20 -4.80 -12.43 -1.74
C TRP A 20 -5.20 -10.97 -1.59
N ASP A 21 -5.88 -10.66 -0.49
CA ASP A 21 -6.32 -9.31 -0.16
C ASP A 21 -5.11 -8.36 0.01
N GLN A 22 -4.02 -8.84 0.60
CA GLN A 22 -2.77 -8.08 0.69
C GLN A 22 -2.14 -7.80 -0.68
N VAL A 23 -1.94 -8.84 -1.49
CA VAL A 23 -1.29 -8.71 -2.81
C VAL A 23 -2.13 -7.82 -3.73
N LEU A 24 -3.45 -7.93 -3.70
CA LEU A 24 -4.34 -7.11 -4.52
C LEU A 24 -4.26 -5.63 -4.14
N ARG A 25 -4.19 -5.33 -2.84
CA ARG A 25 -3.98 -3.96 -2.36
C ARG A 25 -2.64 -3.39 -2.80
N GLU A 26 -1.56 -4.14 -2.59
CA GLU A 26 -0.20 -3.71 -2.96
C GLU A 26 -0.11 -3.43 -4.46
N HIS A 27 -0.68 -4.31 -5.28
CA HIS A 27 -0.72 -4.12 -6.73
C HIS A 27 -1.43 -2.81 -7.11
N ARG A 28 -2.63 -2.58 -6.56
CA ARG A 28 -3.41 -1.36 -6.85
C ARG A 28 -2.71 -0.09 -6.36
N MET A 29 -2.05 -0.14 -5.20
CA MET A 29 -1.24 0.98 -4.70
C MET A 29 -0.08 1.30 -5.64
N ASN A 30 0.64 0.28 -6.11
CA ASN A 30 1.74 0.44 -7.04
C ASN A 30 1.28 1.03 -8.39
N GLU A 31 0.13 0.59 -8.90
CA GLU A 31 -0.46 1.17 -10.12
C GLU A 31 -0.81 2.65 -9.93
N LEU A 32 -1.43 3.02 -8.80
CA LEU A 32 -1.76 4.41 -8.52
C LEU A 32 -0.51 5.28 -8.39
N HIS A 33 0.54 4.79 -7.74
CA HIS A 33 1.82 5.51 -7.68
C HIS A 33 2.39 5.76 -9.08
N LEU A 34 2.39 4.75 -9.96
CA LEU A 34 2.85 4.90 -11.34
C LEU A 34 2.03 5.94 -12.12
N LEU A 35 0.71 5.92 -11.97
CA LEU A 35 -0.18 6.87 -12.63
C LEU A 35 -0.01 8.30 -12.10
N ILE A 36 0.25 8.45 -10.79
CA ILE A 36 0.57 9.74 -10.17
C ILE A 36 1.87 10.29 -10.73
N ASP A 37 2.92 9.46 -10.85
CA ASP A 37 4.20 9.87 -11.41
C ASP A 37 4.07 10.29 -12.88
N GLN A 38 3.23 9.60 -13.65
CA GLN A 38 2.89 9.99 -15.02
C GLN A 38 2.15 11.33 -15.08
N ALA A 39 1.13 11.52 -14.23
CA ALA A 39 0.39 12.78 -14.15
C ALA A 39 1.31 13.96 -13.77
N LEU A 40 2.28 13.74 -12.87
CA LEU A 40 3.30 14.73 -12.52
C LEU A 40 4.22 15.05 -13.69
N ALA A 41 4.65 14.05 -14.46
CA ALA A 41 5.48 14.24 -15.65
C ALA A 41 4.75 15.04 -16.74
N GLU A 42 3.44 14.81 -16.89
CA GLU A 42 2.57 15.50 -17.85
C GLU A 42 2.06 16.86 -17.34
N ARG A 43 2.30 17.18 -16.06
CA ARG A 43 1.76 18.35 -15.35
C ARG A 43 0.22 18.42 -15.35
N ASP A 44 -0.43 17.27 -15.31
CA ASP A 44 -1.89 17.16 -15.18
C ASP A 44 -2.29 17.20 -13.70
N GLU A 45 -2.64 18.40 -13.23
CA GLU A 45 -3.06 18.67 -11.85
C GLU A 45 -4.38 17.99 -11.48
N ASP A 46 -5.31 17.87 -12.44
CA ASP A 46 -6.61 17.23 -12.23
C ASP A 46 -6.44 15.72 -12.06
N ALA A 47 -5.62 15.09 -12.91
CA ALA A 47 -5.30 13.66 -12.78
C ALA A 47 -4.55 13.38 -11.49
N PHE A 48 -3.54 14.19 -11.15
CA PHE A 48 -2.80 14.07 -9.89
C PHE A 48 -3.72 14.12 -8.67
N GLN A 49 -4.64 15.09 -8.61
CA GLN A 49 -5.54 15.25 -7.48
C GLN A 49 -6.53 14.08 -7.37
N ARG A 50 -7.08 13.60 -8.48
CA ARG A 50 -7.99 12.43 -8.50
C ARG A 50 -7.28 11.16 -8.03
N LEU A 51 -6.11 10.86 -8.58
CA LEU A 51 -5.35 9.65 -8.27
C LEU A 51 -4.83 9.65 -6.83
N THR A 52 -4.38 10.82 -6.34
CA THR A 52 -3.95 10.98 -4.93
C THR A 52 -5.12 10.79 -3.96
N ASN A 53 -6.31 11.27 -4.32
CA ASN A 53 -7.50 11.03 -3.52
C ASN A 53 -7.88 9.54 -3.50
N GLU A 54 -7.82 8.85 -4.64
CA GLU A 54 -8.04 7.41 -4.71
C GLU A 54 -7.03 6.65 -3.84
N LEU A 55 -5.74 7.00 -3.92
CA LEU A 55 -4.70 6.41 -3.09
C LEU A 55 -4.95 6.64 -1.59
N ARG A 56 -5.39 7.83 -1.19
CA ARG A 56 -5.74 8.13 0.22
C ARG A 56 -6.90 7.28 0.71
N THR A 57 -7.91 7.00 -0.13
CA THR A 57 -9.02 6.13 0.27
C THR A 57 -8.58 4.69 0.50
N LEU A 58 -7.65 4.18 -0.31
CA LEU A 58 -7.08 2.84 -0.14
C LEU A 58 -6.14 2.77 1.09
N ALA A 59 -5.35 3.83 1.32
CA ALA A 59 -4.46 3.92 2.47
C ALA A 59 -5.21 4.08 3.80
N SER A 60 -6.34 4.81 3.82
CA SER A 60 -7.15 4.99 5.03
C SER A 60 -7.83 3.71 5.53
N ALA A 61 -7.97 2.69 4.68
CA ALA A 61 -8.45 1.37 5.10
C ALA A 61 -7.36 0.57 5.83
N VAL A 62 -6.11 1.02 5.78
CA VAL A 62 -4.96 0.49 6.51
C VAL A 62 -4.71 1.42 7.69
N VAL A 63 -4.67 0.88 8.91
CA VAL A 63 -4.04 1.59 10.03
C VAL A 63 -2.57 1.76 9.62
N VAL A 64 -2.23 2.93 9.10
CA VAL A 64 -0.89 3.26 8.64
C VAL A 64 0.00 3.28 9.89
N LEU A 65 0.73 2.20 10.14
CA LEU A 65 1.99 2.29 10.85
C LEU A 65 2.92 3.03 9.89
N GLU A 66 2.91 4.37 9.95
CA GLU A 66 3.80 5.18 9.11
C GLU A 66 5.23 4.70 9.38
N PRO A 67 5.97 4.25 8.35
CA PRO A 67 7.40 4.08 8.52
C PRO A 67 7.95 5.49 8.75
N VAL A 68 8.49 5.72 9.95
CA VAL A 68 9.21 6.95 10.29
C VAL A 68 10.34 7.10 9.26
N VAL A 69 10.15 8.00 8.30
CA VAL A 69 11.21 8.40 7.38
C VAL A 69 12.17 9.24 8.20
N GLU A 70 13.22 8.61 8.75
CA GLU A 70 14.36 9.33 9.31
C GLU A 70 15.07 10.08 8.18
N ILE A 71 14.76 11.36 8.04
CA ILE A 71 15.55 12.29 7.24
C ILE A 71 16.86 12.50 8.01
N VAL A 72 17.89 11.73 7.68
CA VAL A 72 19.24 11.97 8.16
C VAL A 72 19.77 13.24 7.49
N GLU A 73 19.65 14.38 8.19
CA GLU A 73 20.37 15.60 7.83
C GLU A 73 21.88 15.30 7.84
N ARG A 74 22.45 15.06 6.66
CA ARG A 74 23.90 15.16 6.50
C ARG A 74 24.27 16.62 6.67
N LYS A 75 24.60 17.00 7.90
CA LYS A 75 25.24 18.27 8.18
C LYS A 75 26.53 18.32 7.36
N SER A 76 26.47 19.11 6.30
CA SER A 76 27.62 19.52 5.50
C SER A 76 28.68 20.05 6.46
N LEU A 77 29.76 19.27 6.63
CA LEU A 77 31.00 19.76 7.22
C LEU A 77 31.58 20.77 6.24
N SER A 78 31.26 22.04 6.47
CA SER A 78 31.93 23.17 5.87
C SER A 78 33.05 23.63 6.81
N PHE A 79 34.27 23.54 6.28
CA PHE A 79 35.57 24.06 6.74
C PHE A 79 36.28 23.33 7.88
#